data_AF-A0A453KII6-F1
#
_entry.id   AF-A0A453KII6-F1
#
_cell.length_a   1.000
_cell.length_b   1.000
_cell.length_c   1.000
_cell.angle_alpha   90.00
_cell.angle_beta   90.00
_cell.angle_gamma   90.00
#
_symmetry.space_group_name_H-M   'P 1'
#
loop_
_entity.id
_entity.type
_entity.pdbx_description
1 polymer ?
#
loop_
_entity_poly.entity_id
_entity_poly.type
_entity_poly.pdbx_seq_one_letter_code
_entity_poly.pdbx_strand_id
1 'polypeptide(L)'
;MSLPLSNFDLPFQIVTASMARKIYLRQGIGIGGFQKIYGGRQRNGSRPPHFCKSSGAVSRNILQELQKMGIIDVDPKGGRLITSQGRRDLDQVAGTVPAEF
;
A
#
# COMPACT_ATOMS: atom_id res chain seq x y z
N MET A 1 22.18 18.90 -13.60
CA MET A 1 21.37 18.51 -12.43
C MET A 1 19.93 18.93 -12.70
N SER A 2 19.23 18.14 -13.52
CA SER A 2 17.85 18.44 -13.96
C SER A 2 16.86 17.95 -12.90
N LEU A 3 15.92 18.83 -12.58
CA LEU A 3 14.88 18.69 -11.55
C LEU A 3 14.08 17.39 -11.73
N PRO A 4 13.79 16.62 -10.65
CA PRO A 4 13.11 15.34 -10.78
C PRO A 4 11.61 15.51 -10.99
N LEU A 5 11.17 15.12 -12.19
CA LEU A 5 9.86 14.52 -12.52
C LEU A 5 8.65 15.09 -11.78
N SER A 6 8.22 16.27 -12.20
CA SER A 6 6.84 16.73 -12.09
C SER A 6 5.94 15.87 -12.99
N ASN A 7 5.67 14.61 -12.64
CA ASN A 7 4.56 13.81 -13.18
C ASN A 7 4.35 12.60 -12.26
N PHE A 8 3.19 12.59 -11.62
CA PHE A 8 2.70 11.54 -10.73
C PHE A 8 2.81 10.16 -11.39
N ASP A 9 3.53 9.23 -10.77
CA ASP A 9 3.27 7.81 -10.97
C ASP A 9 1.95 7.49 -10.27
N LEU A 10 0.83 7.94 -10.87
CA LEU A 10 -0.54 7.73 -10.39
C LEU A 10 -0.78 6.31 -9.87
N PRO A 11 -0.38 5.23 -10.57
CA PRO A 11 -0.60 3.88 -10.06
C PRO A 11 0.17 3.62 -8.75
N PHE A 12 1.39 4.13 -8.59
CA PHE A 12 2.16 3.96 -7.37
C PHE A 12 1.51 4.64 -6.17
N GLN A 13 1.07 5.89 -6.33
CA GLN A 13 0.43 6.64 -5.26
C GLN A 13 -0.93 6.05 -4.85
N ILE A 14 -1.73 5.59 -5.82
CA ILE A 14 -3.01 4.91 -5.56
C ILE A 14 -2.77 3.62 -4.77
N VAL A 15 -1.77 2.82 -5.15
CA VAL A 15 -1.43 1.59 -4.43
C VAL A 15 -0.94 1.91 -3.02
N THR A 16 -0.09 2.92 -2.84
CA THR A 16 0.40 3.40 -1.54
C THR A 16 -0.77 3.80 -0.62
N ALA A 17 -1.70 4.63 -1.10
CA ALA A 17 -2.88 5.04 -0.34
C ALA A 17 -3.76 3.84 0.03
N SER A 18 -3.98 2.91 -0.92
CA SER A 18 -4.78 1.70 -0.67
C SER A 18 -4.12 0.76 0.36
N MET A 19 -2.79 0.67 0.37
CA MET A 19 -2.04 -0.13 1.34
C MET A 19 -2.15 0.49 2.74
N ALA A 20 -1.94 1.80 2.86
CA ALA A 20 -2.10 2.52 4.14
C ALA A 20 -3.50 2.31 4.73
N ARG A 21 -4.55 2.44 3.91
CA ARG A 21 -5.94 2.18 4.33
C ARG A 21 -6.18 0.73 4.79
N LYS A 22 -5.59 -0.26 4.11
CA LYS A 22 -5.74 -1.66 4.53
C LYS A 22 -5.07 -1.94 5.87
N ILE A 23 -3.92 -1.33 6.14
CA ILE A 23 -3.22 -1.45 7.43
C ILE A 23 -4.01 -0.80 8.55
N TYR A 24 -4.61 0.35 8.27
CA TYR A 24 -5.53 1.02 9.21
C TYR A 24 -6.67 0.08 9.65
N LEU A 25 -7.31 -0.59 8.68
CA LEU A 25 -8.46 -1.47 8.94
C LEU A 25 -8.08 -2.83 9.55
N ARG A 26 -6.93 -3.37 9.14
CA ARG A 26 -6.47 -4.72 9.52
C ARG A 26 -4.98 -4.62 9.83
N GLN A 27 -4.68 -4.47 11.11
CA GLN A 27 -3.31 -4.42 11.62
C GLN A 27 -2.62 -5.79 11.53
N GLY A 28 -1.29 -5.81 11.43
CA GLY A 28 -0.50 -7.04 11.38
C GLY A 28 -0.33 -7.65 9.98
N ILE A 29 -0.66 -6.91 8.90
CA ILE A 29 -0.46 -7.43 7.53
C ILE A 29 1.01 -7.28 7.10
N GLY A 30 1.63 -8.40 6.71
CA GLY A 30 2.96 -8.45 6.12
C GLY A 30 2.96 -8.38 4.58
N ILE A 31 4.16 -8.35 3.99
CA ILE A 31 4.37 -8.25 2.53
C ILE A 31 3.62 -9.36 1.78
N GLY A 32 3.68 -10.61 2.27
CA GLY A 32 2.99 -11.75 1.64
C GLY A 32 1.46 -11.63 1.64
N GLY A 33 0.88 -10.89 2.59
CA GLY A 33 -0.54 -10.55 2.60
C GLY A 33 -0.89 -9.59 1.47
N PHE A 34 -0.11 -8.52 1.31
CA PHE A 34 -0.28 -7.58 0.20
C PHE A 34 -0.07 -8.22 -1.17
N GLN A 35 0.89 -9.14 -1.29
CA GLN A 35 1.10 -9.89 -2.53
C GLN A 35 -0.11 -10.75 -2.95
N LYS A 36 -0.89 -11.23 -1.98
CA LYS A 36 -2.14 -11.95 -2.25
C LYS A 36 -3.27 -10.98 -2.58
N ILE A 37 -3.38 -9.88 -1.85
CA ILE A 37 -4.45 -8.87 -2.02
C ILE A 37 -4.38 -8.19 -3.39
N TYR A 38 -3.18 -7.79 -3.80
CA TYR A 38 -2.94 -7.18 -5.11
C TYR A 38 -2.56 -8.21 -6.18
N GLY A 39 -2.52 -9.49 -5.83
CA GLY A 39 -2.38 -10.58 -6.78
C GLY A 39 -3.64 -10.74 -7.62
N GLY A 40 -3.55 -11.46 -8.73
CA GLY A 40 -4.64 -11.58 -9.67
C GLY A 40 -4.54 -12.80 -10.56
N ARG A 41 -5.50 -12.89 -11.48
CA ARG A 41 -5.55 -13.96 -12.48
C ARG A 41 -4.51 -13.69 -13.57
N GLN A 42 -3.51 -14.55 -13.69
CA GLN A 42 -2.52 -14.49 -14.76
C GLN A 42 -2.96 -15.36 -15.94
N ARG A 43 -2.89 -14.79 -17.15
CA ARG A 43 -3.13 -15.52 -18.40
C ARG A 43 -1.83 -16.19 -18.84
N ASN A 44 -1.84 -17.52 -18.94
CA ASN A 44 -0.66 -18.33 -19.29
C ASN A 44 -0.64 -18.76 -20.77
N GLY A 45 -1.10 -17.88 -21.66
CA GLY A 45 -1.21 -18.16 -23.10
C GLY A 45 -2.28 -19.22 -23.41
N SER A 46 -1.84 -20.37 -23.90
CA SER A 46 -2.69 -21.53 -24.24
C SER A 46 -3.12 -22.35 -23.01
N ARG A 47 -2.38 -22.26 -21.90
CA ARG A 47 -2.73 -22.95 -20.66
C ARG A 47 -3.83 -22.20 -19.88
N PRO A 48 -4.64 -22.91 -19.06
CA PRO A 48 -5.65 -22.29 -18.21
C PRO A 48 -5.06 -21.18 -17.31
N PRO A 49 -5.86 -20.15 -16.99
CA PRO A 49 -5.44 -19.07 -16.12
C PRO A 49 -5.35 -19.55 -14.66
N HIS A 50 -4.31 -19.11 -13.96
CA HIS A 50 -4.11 -19.40 -12.53
C HIS A 50 -3.91 -18.10 -11.74
N PHE A 51 -4.08 -18.17 -10.42
CA PHE A 51 -3.79 -17.05 -9.55
C PHE A 51 -2.28 -16.88 -9.37
N CYS A 52 -1.80 -15.65 -9.57
CA CYS A 52 -0.42 -15.28 -9.33
C CYS A 52 -0.32 -14.09 -8.38
N LYS A 53 0.65 -14.17 -7.48
CA LYS A 53 0.96 -13.12 -6.52
C LYS A 53 1.54 -11.90 -7.22
N SER A 54 1.29 -10.72 -6.66
CA SER A 54 1.94 -9.50 -7.15
C SER A 54 3.42 -9.43 -6.76
N SER A 55 4.14 -8.49 -7.40
CA SER A 55 5.56 -8.25 -7.12
C SER A 55 5.77 -7.86 -5.65
N GLY A 56 6.66 -8.59 -4.98
CA GLY A 56 7.04 -8.31 -3.60
C GLY A 56 7.95 -7.09 -3.48
N ALA A 57 8.70 -6.74 -4.53
CA ALA A 57 9.61 -5.59 -4.53
C ALA A 57 8.84 -4.27 -4.44
N VAL A 58 7.79 -4.11 -5.27
CA VAL A 58 6.93 -2.93 -5.25
C VAL A 58 6.27 -2.76 -3.88
N SER A 59 5.68 -3.83 -3.36
CA SER A 59 5.03 -3.81 -2.05
C SER A 59 6.03 -3.45 -0.95
N ARG A 60 7.26 -3.98 -0.99
CA ARG A 60 8.31 -3.69 0.01
C ARG A 60 8.76 -2.23 -0.05
N ASN A 61 8.97 -1.68 -1.24
CA ASN A 61 9.44 -0.31 -1.41
C ASN A 61 8.43 0.71 -0.88
N ILE A 62 7.15 0.59 -1.26
CA ILE A 62 6.04 1.43 -0.75
C ILE A 62 6.02 1.42 0.78
N LEU A 63 6.08 0.21 1.32
CA LEU A 63 6.03 -0.05 2.74
C LEU A 63 7.25 0.52 3.49
N GLN A 64 8.44 0.51 2.89
CA GLN A 64 9.63 1.18 3.44
C GLN A 64 9.51 2.70 3.38
N GLU A 65 8.95 3.26 2.31
CA GLU A 65 8.70 4.70 2.19
C GLU A 65 7.71 5.19 3.23
N LEU A 66 6.58 4.49 3.41
CA LEU A 66 5.60 4.82 4.45
C LEU A 66 6.17 4.71 5.88
N GLN A 67 7.14 3.82 6.09
CA GLN A 67 7.85 3.70 7.35
C GLN A 67 8.81 4.89 7.56
N LYS A 68 9.53 5.31 6.50
CA LYS A 68 10.37 6.52 6.55
C LYS A 68 9.57 7.79 6.82
N MET A 69 8.34 7.86 6.33
CA MET A 69 7.40 8.96 6.59
C MET A 69 6.78 8.91 8.01
N GLY A 70 7.00 7.83 8.78
CA GLY A 70 6.46 7.70 10.13
C GLY A 70 4.97 7.36 10.20
N ILE A 71 4.35 6.96 9.08
CA ILE A 71 2.91 6.60 9.01
C ILE A 71 2.68 5.16 9.51
N ILE A 72 3.64 4.27 9.23
CA ILE A 72 3.57 2.84 9.55
C ILE A 72 4.77 2.45 10.41
N ASP A 73 4.55 1.56 11.37
CA ASP A 73 5.60 0.94 12.17
C ASP A 73 5.58 -0.59 12.06
N VAL A 74 6.66 -1.22 12.49
CA VAL A 74 6.81 -2.68 12.55
C VAL A 74 6.26 -3.17 13.87
N ASP A 75 5.34 -4.13 13.82
CA ASP A 75 4.83 -4.77 15.03
C ASP A 75 5.90 -5.72 15.61
N PRO A 76 6.21 -5.69 16.92
CA PRO A 76 7.06 -6.69 17.56
C PRO A 76 6.55 -8.13 17.38
N LYS A 77 5.24 -8.34 17.18
CA LYS A 77 4.66 -9.67 16.88
C LYS A 77 4.75 -10.06 15.40
N GLY A 78 5.31 -9.18 14.57
CA GLY A 78 5.43 -9.33 13.13
C GLY A 78 4.28 -8.67 12.36
N GLY A 79 4.60 -8.23 11.14
CA GLY A 79 3.67 -7.46 10.32
C GLY A 79 3.86 -5.96 10.51
N ARG A 80 2.79 -5.21 10.25
CA ARG A 80 2.82 -3.74 10.20
C ARG A 80 1.62 -3.14 10.92
N LEU A 81 1.89 -2.09 11.66
CA LEU A 81 0.94 -1.32 12.44
C LEU A 81 0.89 0.11 11.94
N ILE A 82 -0.28 0.74 12.04
CA ILE A 82 -0.38 2.18 11.81
C ILE A 82 0.11 2.92 13.06
N THR A 83 0.90 3.97 12.88
CA THR A 83 1.30 4.83 14.00
C THR A 83 0.15 5.73 14.43
N SER A 84 0.22 6.28 15.64
CA SER A 84 -0.75 7.29 16.09
C SER A 84 -0.74 8.53 15.20
N GLN A 85 0.43 8.91 14.67
CA GLN A 85 0.57 10.04 13.74
C GLN A 85 -0.09 9.71 12.39
N GLY A 86 0.23 8.55 11.80
CA GLY A 86 -0.35 8.12 10.53
C GLY A 86 -1.87 7.98 10.58
N ARG A 87 -2.42 7.59 11.74
CA ARG A 87 -3.86 7.57 11.99
C ARG A 87 -4.49 8.96 11.91
N ARG A 88 -3.90 9.94 12.59
CA ARG A 88 -4.35 11.34 12.58
C ARG A 88 -4.31 11.93 11.17
N ASP A 89 -3.21 11.70 10.45
CA ASP A 89 -3.03 12.24 9.10
C ASP A 89 -4.07 11.67 8.12
N LEU A 90 -4.34 10.37 8.20
CA LEU A 90 -5.39 9.73 7.40
C LEU A 90 -6.79 10.25 7.74
N ASP A 91 -7.09 10.43 9.03
CA ASP A 91 -8.40 10.92 9.47
C ASP A 91 -8.61 12.40 9.06
N GLN A 92 -7.56 13.23 9.07
CA GLN A 92 -7.62 14.61 8.56
C GLN A 92 -7.91 14.68 7.06
N VAL A 93 -7.24 13.84 6.27
CA VAL A 93 -7.49 13.76 4.82
C VAL A 93 -8.91 13.25 4.57
N ALA A 94 -9.37 12.25 5.32
CA ALA A 94 -10.73 11.73 5.20
C ALA A 94 -11.80 12.78 5.51
N GLY A 95 -11.57 13.65 6.50
CA GLY A 95 -12.50 14.75 6.82
C GLY A 95 -12.57 15.85 5.76
N THR A 96 -11.54 15.95 4.90
CA THR A 96 -11.50 16.95 3.81
C THR A 96 -12.24 16.48 2.57
N VAL A 97 -12.37 15.16 2.35
CA VAL A 97 -13.11 14.61 1.21
C VAL A 97 -14.61 14.79 1.48
N PRO A 98 -15.30 15.66 0.74
CA PRO A 98 -16.73 15.86 0.96
C PRO A 98 -17.47 14.56 0.62
N ALA A 99 -18.41 14.17 1.48
CA ALA A 99 -19.30 13.04 1.25
C ALA A 99 -20.32 13.43 0.18
N GLU A 100 -19.87 13.57 -1.06
CA GLU A 100 -20.75 13.90 -2.18
C GLU A 100 -21.30 12.60 -2.77
N PHE A 101 -22.62 12.52 -2.79
CA PHE A 101 -23.44 11.43 -3.32
C PHE A 101 -23.45 11.42 -4.85
#